data_AF-S2RCP1-F1
#
_entry.id   AF-S2RCP1-F1
#
_cell.length_a   1.000
_cell.length_b   1.000
_cell.length_c   1.000
_cell.angle_alpha   90.00
_cell.angle_beta   90.00
_cell.angle_gamma   90.00
#
_symmetry.space_group_name_H-M   'P 1'
#
loop_
_entity.id
_entity.type
_entity.pdbx_description
1 polymer ?
#
loop_
_entity_poly.entity_id
_entity_poly.type
_entity_poly.pdbx_seq_one_letter_code
_entity_poly.pdbx_strand_id
1 'polypeptide(L)'
;TTQLQTFVTLVQQHYHRQVLLMGSPSILKAVQKVDPQAPRWVVSDKKPTTSSGFWQYTSGARLPNGPHADYRAAVFMGDRAAFLKLSQQIVN
;
A
#
# COMPACT_ATOMS: atom_id res chain seq x y z
N THR A 1 -18.77 3.47 2.91
CA THR A 1 -17.75 2.46 3.28
C THR A 1 -18.26 1.03 3.12
N THR A 2 -19.55 0.74 3.35
CA THR A 2 -20.14 -0.61 3.19
C THR A 2 -19.84 -1.27 1.83
N GLN A 3 -20.01 -0.56 0.72
CA GLN A 3 -19.69 -1.10 -0.61
C GLN A 3 -18.22 -1.47 -0.77
N LEU A 4 -17.31 -0.64 -0.23
CA LEU A 4 -15.87 -0.92 -0.26
C LEU A 4 -15.51 -2.12 0.63
N GLN A 5 -16.18 -2.28 1.78
CA GLN A 5 -16.01 -3.46 2.64
C GLN A 5 -16.49 -4.73 1.93
N THR A 6 -17.66 -4.69 1.29
CA THR A 6 -18.15 -5.81 0.46
C THR A 6 -17.16 -6.15 -0.65
N PHE A 7 -16.65 -5.14 -1.36
CA PHE A 7 -15.64 -5.35 -2.40
C PHE A 7 -14.37 -6.01 -1.86
N VAL A 8 -13.82 -5.51 -0.74
CA VAL A 8 -12.65 -6.10 -0.08
C VAL A 8 -12.91 -7.56 0.30
N THR A 9 -14.06 -7.86 0.90
CA THR A 9 -14.44 -9.23 1.25
C THR A 9 -14.49 -10.15 0.02
N LEU A 10 -15.10 -9.70 -1.08
CA LEU A 10 -15.19 -10.49 -2.31
C LEU A 10 -13.81 -10.76 -2.92
N VAL A 11 -12.92 -9.75 -2.93
CA VAL A 11 -11.54 -9.92 -3.40
C VAL A 11 -10.79 -10.93 -2.53
N GLN A 12 -10.88 -10.81 -1.21
CA GLN A 12 -10.22 -11.73 -0.27
C GLN A 12 -10.74 -13.16 -0.39
N GLN A 13 -12.05 -13.33 -0.60
CA GLN A 13 -12.68 -14.64 -0.80
C GLN A 13 -12.26 -15.29 -2.12
N HIS A 14 -12.15 -14.51 -3.19
CA HIS A 14 -11.81 -15.04 -4.51
C HIS A 14 -10.32 -15.40 -4.63
N TYR A 15 -9.44 -14.51 -4.15
CA TYR A 15 -7.99 -14.70 -4.27
C TYR A 15 -7.36 -15.41 -3.07
N HIS A 16 -8.11 -15.63 -1.99
CA HIS A 16 -7.60 -16.17 -0.72
C HIS A 16 -6.38 -15.41 -0.17
N ARG A 17 -6.33 -14.09 -0.40
CA ARG A 17 -5.21 -13.21 -0.07
C ARG A 17 -5.65 -11.96 0.65
N GLN A 18 -4.76 -11.37 1.44
CA GLN A 18 -5.03 -10.07 2.05
C GLN A 18 -4.96 -8.95 1.03
N VAL A 19 -5.74 -7.89 1.25
CA VAL A 19 -5.67 -6.67 0.44
C VAL A 19 -4.69 -5.67 1.04
N LEU A 20 -4.09 -4.85 0.19
CA LEU A 20 -3.34 -3.66 0.56
C LEU A 20 -4.22 -2.43 0.28
N LEU A 21 -4.49 -1.59 1.28
CA LEU A 21 -5.22 -0.34 1.05
C LEU A 21 -4.25 0.79 0.71
N MET A 22 -4.36 1.31 -0.51
CA MET A 22 -3.55 2.42 -1.02
C MET A 22 -4.35 3.73 -1.01
N GLY A 23 -3.72 4.83 -0.59
CA GLY A 23 -4.35 6.16 -0.68
C GLY A 23 -3.56 7.26 0.01
N SER A 24 -4.06 8.48 -0.09
CA SER A 24 -3.57 9.60 0.73
C SER A 24 -3.91 9.39 2.21
N PRO A 25 -3.22 10.09 3.14
CA PRO A 25 -3.52 9.96 4.58
C PRO A 25 -4.99 10.21 4.94
N SER A 26 -5.65 11.18 4.28
CA SER A 26 -7.06 11.49 4.53
C SER A 26 -8.00 10.36 4.10
N ILE A 27 -7.74 9.77 2.93
CA ILE A 27 -8.52 8.63 2.43
C ILE A 27 -8.32 7.40 3.31
N LEU A 28 -7.07 7.07 3.67
CA LEU A 28 -6.77 5.93 4.53
C LEU A 28 -7.41 6.05 5.92
N LYS A 29 -7.48 7.28 6.46
CA LYS A 29 -8.23 7.56 7.71
C LYS A 29 -9.73 7.31 7.54
N ALA A 30 -10.32 7.74 6.41
CA ALA A 30 -11.75 7.54 6.14
C ALA A 30 -12.13 6.06 5.98
N VAL A 31 -11.22 5.24 5.44
CA VAL A 31 -11.46 3.81 5.19
C VAL A 31 -10.87 2.88 6.26
N GLN A 32 -10.36 3.40 7.38
CA GLN A 32 -9.66 2.60 8.40
C GLN A 32 -10.48 1.40 8.94
N LYS A 33 -11.81 1.50 8.92
CA LYS A 33 -12.73 0.46 9.40
C LYS A 33 -13.11 -0.58 8.35
N VAL A 34 -12.78 -0.36 7.08
CA VAL A 34 -13.11 -1.27 5.97
C VAL A 34 -12.41 -2.61 6.14
N ASP A 35 -11.12 -2.56 6.43
CA ASP A 35 -10.33 -3.72 6.85
C ASP A 35 -9.23 -3.19 7.80
N PRO A 36 -9.41 -3.34 9.13
CA PRO A 36 -8.44 -2.87 10.12
C PRO A 36 -7.11 -3.62 10.09
N GLN A 37 -7.07 -4.85 9.55
CA GLN A 37 -5.87 -5.68 9.50
C GLN A 37 -5.10 -5.48 8.18
N ALA A 38 -5.76 -4.96 7.15
CA ALA A 38 -5.12 -4.70 5.87
C ALA A 38 -3.92 -3.72 6.01
N PRO A 39 -2.74 -4.10 5.51
CA PRO A 39 -1.58 -3.21 5.39
C PRO A 39 -1.93 -1.93 4.62
N ARG A 40 -1.16 -0.87 4.87
CA ARG A 40 -1.38 0.45 4.25
C ARG A 40 -0.27 0.81 3.27
N TRP A 41 -0.64 1.37 2.13
CA TRP A 41 0.28 2.04 1.20
C TRP A 41 -0.08 3.53 1.15
N VAL A 42 0.72 4.33 1.84
CA VAL A 42 0.49 5.77 1.95
C VAL A 42 1.10 6.47 0.75
N VAL A 43 0.29 7.25 0.04
CA VAL A 43 0.73 8.15 -1.02
C VAL A 43 0.82 9.56 -0.45
N SER A 44 2.04 10.08 -0.32
CA SER A 44 2.31 11.37 0.34
C SER A 44 3.71 11.84 -0.01
N ASP A 45 3.91 13.14 -0.22
CA ASP A 45 5.25 13.74 -0.33
C ASP A 45 5.98 13.79 1.03
N LYS A 46 5.23 13.70 2.13
CA LYS A 46 5.74 13.64 3.50
C LYS A 46 5.83 12.20 4.00
N LYS A 47 6.94 11.89 4.67
CA LYS A 47 7.17 10.58 5.30
C LYS A 47 6.08 10.29 6.36
N PRO A 48 5.38 9.15 6.27
CA PRO A 48 4.45 8.72 7.31
C PRO A 48 5.17 8.43 8.63
N THR A 49 4.51 8.70 9.76
CA THR A 49 5.05 8.40 11.10
C THR A 49 4.90 6.92 11.48
N THR A 50 4.01 6.18 10.82
CA THR A 50 3.80 4.76 11.04
C THR A 50 4.77 3.92 10.20
N SER A 51 5.43 2.94 10.82
CA SER A 51 6.39 2.04 10.18
C SER A 51 5.76 0.82 9.48
N SER A 52 4.46 0.57 9.66
CA SER A 52 3.76 -0.59 9.13
C SER A 52 3.16 -0.32 7.74
N GLY A 53 3.97 -0.48 6.68
CA GLY A 53 3.45 -0.51 5.32
C GLY A 53 4.38 0.06 4.26
N PHE A 54 3.78 0.53 3.17
CA PHE A 54 4.46 1.14 2.04
C PHE A 54 4.26 2.65 2.05
N TRP A 55 5.27 3.37 1.55
CA TRP A 55 5.20 4.80 1.33
C TRP A 55 5.61 5.11 -0.11
N GLN A 56 4.67 5.61 -0.91
CA GLN A 56 4.97 6.21 -2.21
C GLN A 56 5.22 7.70 -2.02
N TYR A 57 6.49 8.08 -2.15
CA TYR A 57 6.98 9.41 -1.79
C TYR A 57 7.06 10.39 -2.96
N THR A 58 6.98 9.90 -4.20
CA THR A 58 7.02 10.73 -5.39
C THR A 58 6.32 10.05 -6.56
N SER A 59 5.84 10.85 -7.50
CA SER A 59 5.38 10.44 -8.84
C SER A 59 6.32 10.88 -9.96
N GLY A 60 7.46 11.50 -9.63
CA GLY A 60 8.43 12.07 -10.57
C GLY A 60 9.85 11.56 -10.35
N ALA A 61 10.01 10.32 -9.88
CA ALA A 61 11.33 9.71 -9.78
C ALA A 61 11.90 9.45 -11.18
N ARG A 62 13.20 9.67 -11.35
CA ARG A 62 13.93 9.32 -12.57
C ARG A 62 14.74 8.06 -12.35
N LEU A 63 14.75 7.17 -13.34
CA LEU A 63 15.64 6.01 -13.33
C LEU A 63 17.02 6.42 -13.89
N PRO A 64 18.12 6.15 -13.19
CA PRO A 64 19.46 6.35 -13.72
C PRO A 64 19.62 5.57 -15.02
N ASN A 65 20.11 6.24 -16.08
CA ASN A 65 20.28 5.65 -17.42
C ASN A 65 19.00 5.08 -18.05
N GLY A 66 17.82 5.43 -17.52
CA GLY A 66 16.52 5.01 -18.04
C GLY A 66 15.92 6.02 -19.01
N PRO A 67 14.74 5.71 -19.57
CA PRO A 67 13.96 6.66 -20.36
C PRO A 67 13.68 7.96 -19.58
N HIS A 68 13.48 9.06 -20.30
CA HIS A 68 12.97 10.32 -19.75
C HIS A 68 11.48 10.20 -19.40
N ALA A 69 11.18 9.37 -18.40
CA ALA A 69 9.84 9.14 -17.87
C ALA A 69 9.80 9.38 -16.35
N ASP A 70 8.65 9.83 -15.88
CA ASP A 70 8.38 10.06 -14.47
C ASP A 70 7.81 8.79 -13.83
N TYR A 71 8.49 8.28 -12.80
CA TYR A 71 8.10 7.07 -12.10
C TYR A 71 7.52 7.37 -10.72
N ARG A 72 6.55 6.57 -10.32
CA ARG A 72 6.11 6.49 -8.92
C ARG A 72 7.10 5.64 -8.15
N ALA A 73 7.79 6.24 -7.18
CA ALA A 73 8.70 5.52 -6.32
C ALA A 73 8.08 5.29 -4.95
N ALA A 74 8.20 4.05 -4.47
CA ALA A 74 7.72 3.64 -3.16
C ALA A 74 8.76 2.81 -2.41
N VAL A 75 8.72 2.90 -1.09
CA VAL A 75 9.57 2.13 -0.18
C VAL A 75 8.70 1.34 0.80
N PHE A 76 9.20 0.19 1.23
CA PHE A 76 8.66 -0.49 2.41
C PHE A 76 9.28 0.14 3.66
N MET A 77 8.44 0.49 4.64
CA MET A 77 8.84 1.25 5.82
C MET A 77 9.30 0.39 7.01
N GLY A 78 9.18 -0.94 6.89
CA GLY A 78 9.67 -1.92 7.85
C GLY A 78 10.98 -2.58 7.42
N ASP A 79 11.40 -3.61 8.15
CA ASP A 79 12.59 -4.39 7.83
C ASP A 79 12.37 -5.41 6.69
N ARG A 80 13.46 -6.04 6.23
CA ARG A 80 13.44 -7.03 5.15
C ARG A 80 12.61 -8.28 5.50
N ALA A 81 12.64 -8.73 6.75
CA ALA A 81 11.91 -9.93 7.16
C ALA A 81 10.39 -9.67 7.14
N ALA A 82 9.97 -8.51 7.62
CA ALA A 82 8.59 -8.04 7.55
C ALA A 82 8.13 -7.86 6.10
N PHE A 83 8.99 -7.34 5.22
CA PHE A 83 8.68 -7.23 3.78
C PHE A 83 8.42 -8.60 3.15
N LEU A 84 9.29 -9.58 3.40
CA LEU A 84 9.15 -10.94 2.84
C LEU A 84 7.91 -11.65 3.36
N LYS A 85 7.59 -11.50 4.64
CA LYS A 85 6.35 -12.05 5.21
C LYS A 85 5.12 -11.42 4.55
N LEU A 86 5.15 -10.10 4.36
CA LEU A 86 4.05 -9.36 3.75
C LEU A 86 3.85 -9.71 2.27
N SER A 87 4.93 -9.86 1.51
CA SER A 87 4.85 -10.21 0.09
C SER A 87 4.24 -11.60 -0.13
N GLN A 88 4.51 -12.56 0.76
CA GLN A 88 3.88 -13.88 0.72
C GLN A 88 2.36 -13.83 0.95
N GLN A 89 1.88 -12.87 1.75
CA GLN A 89 0.45 -12.72 2.06
C GLN A 89 -0.34 -12.00 0.97
N ILE A 90 0.35 -11.29 0.08
CA ILE A 90 -0.26 -10.41 -0.93
C ILE A 90 0.02 -10.89 -2.37
N VAL A 91 1.21 -11.41 -2.67
CA VAL A 91 1.71 -11.59 -4.05
C VAL A 91 1.87 -13.07 -4.48
N ASN A 92 2.16 -14.00 -3.57
CA ASN A 92 2.44 -15.40 -3.93
C ASN A 92 1.22 -16.28 -4.09
#